data_AF-A0AAD9L5U0-F1
#
_entry.id   AF-A0AAD9L5U0-F1
#
_cell.length_a   1.000
_cell.length_b   1.000
_cell.length_c   1.000
_cell.angle_alpha   90.00
_cell.angle_beta   90.00
_cell.angle_gamma   90.00
#
_symmetry.space_group_name_H-M   'P 1'
#
loop_
_entity.id
_entity.type
_entity.pdbx_description
1 polymer ?
#
loop_
_entity_poly.entity_id
_entity_poly.type
_entity_poly.pdbx_seq_one_letter_code
_entity_poly.pdbx_strand_id
1 'polypeptide(L)'
;MFLCCFRYLTLSIEIATGSKDAIGNISGLRTFRVLRALRTVSIIPGLKTIIGALLKSLRMLADVILLTFFCMMIFALFAIQVYIGVLRQKCVQNPVVKMSDSEYLEYVKNPVRWLTNDDGEYVICGNATGSGYCPANYTCLSNLGENPNFGYTNFDNFGWAMLNSFQLITLDFWEDVYNKVSVVIFNVL
;
A
#
# COMPACT_ATOMS: atom_id res chain seq x y z
N MET A 1 -14.44 18.95 -28.02
CA MET A 1 -13.17 19.42 -27.41
C MET A 1 -12.33 18.26 -26.86
N PHE A 2 -12.79 17.47 -25.89
CA PHE A 2 -12.06 16.32 -25.30
C PHE A 2 -11.50 15.33 -26.33
N LEU A 3 -12.28 14.90 -27.32
CA LEU A 3 -11.84 13.94 -28.34
C LEU A 3 -10.84 14.54 -29.35
N CYS A 4 -10.88 15.85 -29.58
CA CYS A 4 -9.95 16.55 -30.47
C CYS A 4 -8.60 16.75 -29.76
N CYS A 5 -8.64 17.05 -28.46
CA CYS A 5 -7.46 17.11 -27.60
C CYS A 5 -6.80 15.72 -27.46
N PHE A 6 -7.60 14.64 -27.32
CA PHE A 6 -7.07 13.28 -27.27
C PHE A 6 -6.40 12.85 -28.58
N ARG A 7 -7.01 13.19 -29.72
CA ARG A 7 -6.46 12.92 -31.05
C ARG A 7 -5.19 13.74 -31.31
N TYR A 8 -5.13 15.00 -30.86
CA TYR A 8 -3.93 15.83 -30.92
C TYR A 8 -2.81 15.33 -30.00
N LEU A 9 -3.17 14.87 -28.79
CA LEU A 9 -2.26 14.29 -27.79
C LEU A 9 -1.63 12.97 -28.30
N THR A 10 -2.42 12.05 -28.86
CA THR A 10 -1.87 10.80 -29.43
C THR A 10 -0.95 11.06 -30.62
N LEU A 11 -1.28 12.06 -31.45
CA LEU A 11 -0.53 12.38 -32.68
C LEU A 11 0.78 13.12 -32.36
N SER A 12 0.74 14.02 -31.37
CA SER A 12 1.95 14.69 -30.86
C SER A 12 2.89 13.71 -30.13
N ILE A 13 2.37 12.74 -29.37
CA ILE A 13 3.18 11.68 -28.75
C ILE A 13 3.79 10.72 -29.81
N GLU A 14 3.06 10.38 -30.87
CA GLU A 14 3.61 9.57 -31.97
C GLU A 14 4.74 10.29 -32.72
N ILE A 15 4.61 11.60 -32.96
CA ILE A 15 5.66 12.43 -33.57
C ILE A 15 6.87 12.54 -32.63
N ALA A 16 6.65 12.80 -31.34
CA ALA A 16 7.71 12.94 -30.35
C ALA A 16 8.49 11.63 -30.12
N THR A 17 7.84 10.47 -30.24
CA THR A 17 8.50 9.15 -30.16
C THR A 17 9.12 8.68 -31.47
N GLY A 18 8.85 9.36 -32.58
CA GLY A 18 9.45 9.12 -33.90
C GLY A 18 10.76 9.89 -34.14
N SER A 19 10.97 11.01 -33.43
CA SER A 19 12.22 11.76 -33.48
C SER A 19 13.28 11.05 -32.65
N LYS A 20 14.28 10.45 -33.32
CA LYS A 20 15.37 9.70 -32.67
C LYS A 20 16.40 10.59 -31.98
N ASP A 21 16.32 11.90 -32.19
CA ASP A 21 17.25 12.87 -31.64
C ASP A 21 16.50 13.75 -30.64
N ALA A 22 16.77 13.55 -29.34
CA ALA A 22 16.64 14.49 -28.20
C ALA A 22 15.99 13.96 -26.90
N ILE A 23 15.49 12.72 -26.83
CA ILE A 23 14.81 12.25 -25.59
C ILE A 23 15.37 10.89 -25.15
N GLY A 24 16.11 10.88 -24.03
CA GLY A 24 16.75 9.70 -23.43
C GLY A 24 15.77 8.58 -23.07
N ASN A 25 16.28 7.37 -22.84
CA ASN A 25 15.59 6.07 -22.65
C ASN A 25 14.13 6.11 -22.12
N ILE A 26 13.18 6.52 -22.97
CA ILE A 26 11.75 6.60 -22.68
C ILE A 26 11.02 5.34 -23.18
N SER A 27 11.47 4.18 -22.72
CA SER A 27 10.85 2.89 -23.07
C SER A 27 9.34 2.87 -22.77
N GLY A 28 8.89 3.59 -21.73
CA GLY A 28 7.46 3.75 -21.40
C GLY A 28 6.66 4.60 -22.39
N LEU A 29 7.29 5.52 -23.15
CA LEU A 29 6.57 6.33 -24.13
C LEU A 29 6.03 5.49 -25.32
N ARG A 30 6.58 4.29 -25.52
CA ARG A 30 6.11 3.31 -26.50
C ARG A 30 4.75 2.71 -26.11
N THR A 31 4.44 2.63 -24.80
CA THR A 31 3.15 2.11 -24.30
C THR A 31 1.98 3.02 -24.70
N PHE A 32 2.19 4.33 -24.85
CA PHE A 32 1.12 5.25 -25.27
C PHE A 32 0.59 4.99 -26.68
N ARG A 33 1.29 4.21 -27.52
CA ARG A 33 0.76 3.74 -28.81
C ARG A 33 -0.48 2.86 -28.62
N VAL A 34 -0.69 2.25 -27.45
CA VAL A 34 -1.92 1.50 -27.12
C VAL A 34 -3.14 2.41 -27.10
N LEU A 35 -2.97 3.70 -26.78
CA LEU A 35 -4.05 4.70 -26.77
C LEU A 35 -4.63 4.95 -28.17
N ARG A 36 -3.97 4.51 -29.25
CA ARG A 36 -4.57 4.55 -30.60
C ARG A 36 -5.85 3.70 -30.70
N ALA A 37 -6.01 2.68 -29.85
CA ALA A 37 -7.25 1.90 -29.78
C ALA A 37 -8.45 2.75 -29.31
N LEU A 38 -8.20 3.78 -28.50
CA LEU A 38 -9.20 4.76 -28.07
C LEU A 38 -9.62 5.71 -29.21
N ARG A 39 -8.94 5.69 -30.38
CA ARG A 39 -9.41 6.39 -31.59
C ARG A 39 -10.68 5.77 -32.15
N THR A 40 -10.80 4.43 -32.13
CA THR A 40 -11.96 3.68 -32.64
C THR A 40 -13.24 4.04 -31.88
N VAL A 41 -13.09 4.31 -30.58
CA VAL A 41 -14.13 4.75 -29.67
C VAL A 41 -14.80 6.06 -30.11
N SER A 42 -14.04 6.96 -30.73
CA SER A 42 -14.54 8.24 -31.25
C SER A 42 -15.14 8.15 -32.66
N ILE A 43 -14.87 7.05 -33.38
CA ILE A 43 -15.33 6.80 -34.75
C ILE A 43 -16.72 6.15 -34.73
N ILE A 44 -16.99 5.28 -33.76
CA ILE A 44 -18.28 4.59 -33.62
C ILE A 44 -19.26 5.52 -32.86
N PRO A 45 -20.34 6.01 -33.51
CA PRO A 45 -21.22 7.02 -32.92
C PRO A 45 -21.94 6.55 -31.65
N GLY A 46 -22.26 5.24 -31.53
CA GLY A 46 -22.86 4.67 -30.32
C GLY A 46 -21.96 4.73 -29.08
N LEU A 47 -20.65 4.55 -29.25
CA LEU A 47 -19.69 4.52 -28.15
C LEU A 47 -19.34 5.93 -27.63
N LYS A 48 -19.43 6.94 -28.51
CA LYS A 48 -19.32 8.36 -28.14
C LYS A 48 -20.39 8.78 -27.13
N THR A 49 -21.62 8.27 -27.27
CA THR A 49 -22.74 8.57 -26.36
C THR A 49 -22.48 7.96 -24.97
N ILE A 50 -22.00 6.72 -24.91
CA ILE A 50 -21.68 6.03 -23.65
C ILE A 50 -20.60 6.80 -22.89
N ILE A 51 -19.52 7.22 -23.56
CA ILE A 51 -18.44 7.97 -22.91
C ILE A 51 -18.90 9.37 -22.48
N GLY A 52 -19.75 10.02 -23.26
CA GLY A 52 -20.37 11.28 -22.85
C GLY A 52 -21.18 11.12 -21.56
N ALA A 53 -21.92 10.02 -21.43
CA ALA A 53 -22.66 9.68 -20.22
C ALA A 53 -21.73 9.33 -19.04
N LEU A 54 -20.65 8.55 -19.28
CA LEU A 54 -19.66 8.21 -18.26
C LEU A 54 -18.94 9.45 -17.72
N LEU A 55 -18.43 10.32 -18.60
CA LEU A 55 -17.76 11.56 -18.20
C LEU A 55 -18.70 12.51 -17.46
N LYS A 56 -19.98 12.58 -17.86
CA LYS A 56 -21.00 13.34 -17.14
C LYS A 56 -21.22 12.78 -15.74
N SER A 57 -21.21 11.46 -15.59
CA SER A 57 -21.36 10.78 -14.29
C SER A 57 -20.15 10.96 -13.38
N LEU A 58 -18.93 10.93 -13.94
CA LEU A 58 -17.69 11.17 -13.18
C LEU A 58 -17.66 12.57 -12.54
N ARG A 59 -18.23 13.59 -13.21
CA ARG A 59 -18.29 14.94 -12.64
C ARG A 59 -19.20 15.03 -11.41
N MET A 60 -20.26 14.24 -11.35
CA MET A 60 -21.13 14.15 -10.16
C MET A 60 -20.46 13.32 -9.05
N LEU A 61 -19.64 12.34 -9.43
CA LEU A 61 -18.88 11.53 -8.48
C LEU A 61 -17.69 12.29 -7.85
N ALA A 62 -17.18 13.32 -8.52
CA ALA A 62 -16.03 14.10 -8.04
C ALA A 62 -16.25 14.70 -6.64
N ASP A 63 -17.46 15.20 -6.35
CA ASP A 63 -17.80 15.76 -5.03
C ASP A 63 -17.76 14.67 -3.94
N VAL A 64 -18.25 13.48 -4.25
CA VAL A 64 -18.22 12.31 -3.36
C VAL A 64 -16.79 11.79 -3.16
N ILE A 65 -15.98 11.76 -4.22
CA ILE A 65 -14.57 11.37 -4.14
C ILE A 65 -13.81 12.34 -3.24
N LEU A 66 -14.06 13.65 -3.35
CA LEU A 66 -13.42 14.65 -2.49
C LEU A 66 -13.82 14.44 -1.02
N LEU A 67 -15.10 14.21 -0.74
CA LEU A 67 -15.58 13.89 0.62
C LEU A 67 -14.92 12.62 1.16
N THR A 68 -14.87 11.57 0.34
CA THR A 68 -14.27 10.28 0.71
C THR A 68 -12.78 10.43 1.00
N PHE A 69 -12.06 11.18 0.15
CA PHE A 69 -10.65 11.50 0.33
C PHE A 69 -10.41 12.27 1.63
N PHE A 70 -11.26 13.24 1.96
CA PHE A 70 -11.19 13.96 3.22
C PHE A 70 -11.40 13.04 4.44
N CYS A 71 -12.42 12.18 4.42
CA CYS A 71 -12.65 11.19 5.47
C CYS A 71 -11.46 10.21 5.62
N MET A 72 -10.89 9.76 4.50
CA MET A 72 -9.69 8.90 4.50
C MET A 72 -8.50 9.59 5.18
N MET A 73 -8.29 10.88 4.94
CA MET A 73 -7.20 11.61 5.57
C MET A 73 -7.37 11.69 7.10
N ILE A 74 -8.59 11.89 7.60
CA ILE A 74 -8.87 11.90 9.05
C ILE A 74 -8.57 10.53 9.67
N PHE A 75 -9.07 9.46 9.07
CA PHE A 75 -8.81 8.10 9.58
C PHE A 75 -7.35 7.72 9.49
N ALA A 76 -6.64 8.11 8.42
CA ALA A 76 -5.21 7.88 8.28
C ALA A 76 -4.41 8.61 9.36
N LEU A 77 -4.76 9.86 9.70
CA LEU A 77 -4.12 10.59 10.79
C LEU A 77 -4.33 9.91 12.14
N PHE A 78 -5.56 9.46 12.42
CA PHE A 78 -5.86 8.69 13.62
C PHE A 78 -5.05 7.37 13.65
N ALA A 79 -5.05 6.63 12.55
CA ALA A 79 -4.35 5.36 12.41
C ALA A 79 -2.85 5.49 12.66
N ILE A 80 -2.19 6.55 12.18
CA ILE A 80 -0.76 6.77 12.44
C ILE A 80 -0.49 6.93 13.94
N GLN A 81 -1.32 7.71 14.65
CA GLN A 81 -1.10 7.94 16.08
C GLN A 81 -1.22 6.65 16.90
N VAL A 82 -2.08 5.73 16.47
CA VAL A 82 -2.34 4.47 17.19
C VAL A 82 -1.41 3.35 16.75
N TYR A 83 -1.08 3.26 15.46
CA TYR A 83 -0.44 2.09 14.84
C TYR A 83 1.02 2.30 14.41
N ILE A 84 1.64 3.44 14.72
CA ILE A 84 3.04 3.70 14.41
C ILE A 84 3.97 2.67 15.05
N GLY A 85 4.77 1.98 14.24
CA GLY A 85 5.74 0.97 14.66
C GLY A 85 5.13 -0.33 15.22
N VAL A 86 3.80 -0.42 15.31
CA VAL A 86 3.08 -1.56 15.91
C VAL A 86 3.25 -2.83 15.09
N LEU A 87 3.17 -2.73 13.77
CA LEU A 87 3.32 -3.85 12.84
C LEU A 87 4.77 -4.38 12.73
N ARG A 88 5.73 -3.72 13.41
CA ARG A 88 7.13 -4.18 13.52
C ARG A 88 7.40 -5.02 14.77
N GLN A 89 6.36 -5.32 15.55
CA GLN A 89 6.48 -6.22 16.70
C GLN A 89 6.63 -7.66 16.21
N LYS A 90 7.68 -8.35 16.67
CA LYS A 90 8.00 -9.73 16.27
C LYS A 90 8.36 -10.57 17.48
N CYS A 91 8.09 -11.87 17.39
CA CYS A 91 8.56 -12.85 18.37
C CYS A 91 10.03 -13.19 18.11
N VAL A 92 10.91 -12.91 19.08
CA VAL A 92 12.35 -13.20 18.99
C VAL A 92 12.71 -14.31 19.97
N GLN A 93 13.54 -15.26 19.52
CA GLN A 93 14.04 -16.34 20.37
C GLN A 93 14.82 -15.78 21.56
N ASN A 94 14.59 -16.33 22.76
CA ASN A 94 15.28 -15.91 23.97
C ASN A 94 16.74 -16.41 23.97
N PRO A 95 17.72 -15.56 24.32
CA PRO A 95 19.11 -15.98 24.39
C PRO A 95 19.31 -16.95 25.58
N VAL A 96 20.08 -18.01 25.34
CA VAL A 96 20.40 -19.04 26.37
C VAL A 96 21.55 -18.58 27.28
N VAL A 97 22.38 -17.65 26.81
CA VAL A 97 23.56 -17.15 27.50
C VAL A 97 23.36 -15.66 27.82
N LYS A 98 23.83 -15.23 28.99
CA LYS A 98 23.89 -13.80 29.32
C LYS A 98 24.90 -13.13 28.41
N MET A 99 24.48 -12.05 27.79
CA MET A 99 25.18 -11.36 26.72
C MET A 99 25.29 -9.88 27.05
N SER A 100 26.29 -9.18 26.52
CA SER A 100 26.40 -7.72 26.66
C SER A 100 25.31 -7.01 25.86
N ASP A 101 24.98 -5.76 26.21
CA ASP A 101 23.90 -5.01 25.55
C ASP A 101 24.14 -4.85 24.03
N SER A 102 25.39 -4.63 23.61
CA SER A 102 25.76 -4.49 22.20
C SER A 102 25.55 -5.78 21.41
N GLU A 103 25.97 -6.91 21.98
CA GLU A 103 25.80 -8.22 21.35
C GLU A 103 24.31 -8.61 21.32
N TYR A 104 23.55 -8.25 22.36
CA TYR A 104 22.10 -8.48 22.39
C TYR A 104 21.37 -7.71 21.29
N LEU A 105 21.75 -6.45 21.03
CA LEU A 105 21.18 -5.66 19.94
C LEU A 105 21.44 -6.28 18.55
N GLU A 106 22.63 -6.85 18.35
CA GLU A 106 22.94 -7.58 17.11
C GLU A 106 22.16 -8.89 17.02
N TYR A 107 22.03 -9.60 18.15
CA TYR A 107 21.28 -10.84 18.26
C TYR A 107 19.80 -10.65 17.88
N VAL A 108 19.12 -9.63 18.43
CA VAL A 108 17.69 -9.40 18.15
C VAL A 108 17.43 -8.86 16.74
N LYS A 109 18.43 -8.23 16.10
CA LYS A 109 18.30 -7.73 14.72
C LYS A 109 18.46 -8.82 13.67
N ASN A 110 18.93 -10.01 14.05
CA ASN A 110 19.14 -11.11 13.13
C ASN A 110 17.79 -11.77 12.75
N PRO A 111 17.37 -11.74 11.46
CA PRO A 111 16.07 -12.26 11.04
C PRO A 111 15.91 -13.78 11.25
N VAL A 112 17.02 -14.53 11.34
CA VAL A 112 17.00 -15.98 11.60
C VAL A 112 16.47 -16.31 13.00
N ARG A 113 16.48 -15.34 13.92
CA ARG A 113 15.99 -15.49 15.30
C ARG A 113 14.52 -15.13 15.47
N TRP A 114 13.89 -14.62 14.42
CA TRP A 114 12.47 -14.26 14.45
C TRP A 114 11.61 -15.46 14.12
N LEU A 115 10.48 -15.60 14.81
CA LEU A 115 9.52 -16.67 14.54
C LEU A 115 8.83 -16.44 13.19
N THR A 116 8.81 -17.47 12.36
CA THR A 116 8.06 -17.49 11.10
C THR A 116 6.96 -18.55 11.16
N ASN A 117 5.84 -18.27 10.51
CA ASN A 117 4.77 -19.25 10.28
C ASN A 117 5.15 -20.21 9.14
N ASP A 118 4.28 -21.20 8.90
CA ASP A 118 4.44 -22.20 7.83
C ASP A 118 4.54 -21.56 6.43
N ASP A 119 3.94 -20.39 6.23
CA ASP A 119 3.98 -19.61 4.99
C ASP A 119 5.28 -18.79 4.82
N GLY A 120 6.18 -18.82 5.81
CA GLY A 120 7.42 -18.03 5.80
C GLY A 120 7.25 -16.56 6.20
N GLU A 121 6.04 -16.14 6.60
CA GLU A 121 5.80 -14.81 7.15
C GLU A 121 6.18 -14.72 8.63
N TYR A 122 6.68 -13.56 9.05
CA TYR A 122 7.01 -13.32 10.46
C TYR A 122 5.75 -13.20 11.33
N VAL A 123 5.76 -13.85 12.49
CA VAL A 123 4.68 -13.76 13.46
C VAL A 123 4.70 -12.41 14.17
N ILE A 124 3.61 -11.67 14.04
CA ILE A 124 3.37 -10.42 14.75
C ILE A 124 2.78 -10.74 16.13
N CYS A 125 3.24 -10.03 17.15
CA CYS A 125 2.83 -10.24 18.54
C CYS A 125 2.48 -8.91 19.21
N GLY A 126 1.86 -8.99 20.40
CA GLY A 126 1.66 -7.84 21.28
C GLY A 126 1.84 -8.21 22.75
N ASN A 127 2.14 -7.22 23.58
CA ASN A 127 2.29 -7.38 25.04
C ASN A 127 1.00 -7.09 25.84
N ALA A 128 -0.08 -6.68 25.17
CA ALA A 128 -1.36 -6.40 25.82
C ALA A 128 -2.06 -7.70 26.23
N THR A 129 -2.99 -7.62 27.17
CA THR A 129 -3.86 -8.76 27.49
C THR A 129 -4.75 -9.07 26.27
N GLY A 130 -4.75 -10.31 25.79
CA GLY A 130 -5.55 -10.72 24.62
C GLY A 130 -4.93 -10.41 23.25
N SER A 131 -3.72 -9.84 23.18
CA SER A 131 -2.93 -9.83 21.95
C SER A 131 -2.32 -11.22 21.65
N GLY A 132 -1.84 -11.42 20.43
CA GLY A 132 -1.12 -12.63 20.05
C GLY A 132 0.13 -12.80 20.90
N TYR A 133 0.22 -13.94 21.58
CA TYR A 133 1.32 -14.31 22.43
C TYR A 133 2.37 -15.10 21.65
N CYS A 134 3.64 -14.86 21.98
CA CYS A 134 4.72 -15.71 21.50
C CYS A 134 4.73 -17.05 22.27
N PRO A 135 5.14 -18.16 21.64
CA PRO A 135 5.30 -19.45 22.31
C PRO A 135 6.46 -19.41 23.32
N ALA A 136 6.58 -20.46 24.14
CA ALA A 136 7.68 -20.59 25.11
C ALA A 136 9.05 -20.44 24.42
N ASN A 137 10.00 -19.80 25.10
CA ASN A 137 11.32 -19.42 24.60
C ASN A 137 11.35 -18.29 23.57
N TYR A 138 10.25 -17.59 23.35
CA TYR A 138 10.22 -16.36 22.55
C TYR A 138 9.71 -15.18 23.38
N THR A 139 10.24 -13.99 23.10
CA THR A 139 9.77 -12.73 23.68
C THR A 139 9.31 -11.79 22.57
N CYS A 140 8.20 -11.10 22.80
CA CYS A 140 7.70 -10.09 21.88
C CYS A 140 8.52 -8.81 22.02
N LEU A 141 9.17 -8.38 20.94
CA LEU A 141 9.97 -7.17 20.90
C LEU A 141 9.48 -6.24 19.79
N SER A 142 9.51 -4.94 20.06
CA SER A 142 9.08 -3.90 19.11
C SER A 142 10.23 -3.35 18.27
N ASN A 143 9.89 -2.68 17.17
CA ASN A 143 10.82 -1.98 16.29
C ASN A 143 11.88 -2.89 15.63
N LEU A 144 11.48 -4.09 15.21
CA LEU A 144 12.38 -5.03 14.55
C LEU A 144 12.10 -5.15 13.06
N GLY A 145 13.17 -5.07 12.26
CA GLY A 145 13.13 -5.35 10.83
C GLY A 145 12.13 -4.51 10.04
N GLU A 146 11.70 -5.09 8.92
CA GLU A 146 10.71 -4.51 8.02
C GLU A 146 9.29 -4.92 8.40
N ASN A 147 8.34 -4.08 7.97
CA ASN A 147 6.91 -4.35 8.09
C ASN A 147 6.50 -5.53 7.19
N PRO A 148 5.34 -6.17 7.45
CA PRO A 148 4.81 -7.25 6.62
C PRO A 148 4.59 -6.84 5.15
N ASN A 149 4.43 -7.83 4.28
CA ASN A 149 4.18 -7.64 2.84
C ASN A 149 5.25 -6.75 2.18
N PHE A 150 6.54 -7.10 2.35
CA PHE A 150 7.69 -6.32 1.82
C PHE A 150 7.71 -4.86 2.25
N GLY A 151 7.19 -4.57 3.45
CA GLY A 151 7.12 -3.22 3.97
C GLY A 151 5.88 -2.43 3.58
N TYR A 152 5.00 -2.94 2.72
CA TYR A 152 3.84 -2.19 2.20
C TYR A 152 2.69 -2.05 3.19
N THR A 153 2.52 -3.02 4.09
CA THR A 153 1.45 -2.99 5.10
C THR A 153 1.97 -2.36 6.39
N ASN A 154 1.78 -1.04 6.53
CA ASN A 154 2.22 -0.28 7.70
C ASN A 154 1.44 1.04 7.87
N PHE A 155 1.52 1.61 9.07
CA PHE A 155 0.95 2.93 9.42
C PHE A 155 2.02 3.91 9.90
N ASP A 156 3.29 3.68 9.55
CA ASP A 156 4.43 4.45 10.07
C ASP A 156 4.53 5.84 9.44
N ASN A 157 4.00 6.00 8.23
CA ASN A 157 4.00 7.25 7.48
C ASN A 157 2.62 7.53 6.90
N PHE A 158 2.33 8.81 6.66
CA PHE A 158 1.02 9.24 6.16
C PHE A 158 0.61 8.59 4.83
N GLY A 159 1.54 8.47 3.87
CA GLY A 159 1.24 7.84 2.58
C GLY A 159 0.84 6.36 2.71
N TRP A 160 1.57 5.60 3.53
CA TRP A 160 1.26 4.19 3.77
C TRP A 160 -0.02 4.01 4.57
N ALA A 161 -0.23 4.83 5.60
CA ALA A 161 -1.48 4.83 6.37
C ALA A 161 -2.69 5.14 5.47
N MET A 162 -2.54 6.07 4.53
CA MET A 162 -3.59 6.39 3.57
C MET A 162 -3.86 5.24 2.59
N LEU A 163 -2.82 4.58 2.07
CA LEU A 163 -2.96 3.42 1.19
C LEU A 163 -3.66 2.26 1.91
N ASN A 164 -3.25 1.96 3.13
CA ASN A 164 -3.88 0.91 3.94
C ASN A 164 -5.33 1.29 4.34
N SER A 165 -5.60 2.57 4.62
CA SER A 165 -6.98 3.04 4.86
C SER A 165 -7.86 2.90 3.63
N PHE A 166 -7.33 3.20 2.44
CA PHE A 166 -8.01 2.98 1.17
C PHE A 166 -8.32 1.50 0.96
N GLN A 167 -7.34 0.62 1.18
CA GLN A 167 -7.49 -0.83 1.09
C GLN A 167 -8.62 -1.36 2.00
N LEU A 168 -8.70 -0.86 3.24
CA LEU A 168 -9.77 -1.21 4.19
C LEU A 168 -11.14 -0.73 3.70
N ILE A 169 -11.25 0.47 3.11
CA ILE A 169 -12.52 1.01 2.61
C ILE A 169 -12.99 0.27 1.35
N THR A 170 -12.06 -0.11 0.46
CA THR A 170 -12.39 -0.88 -0.73
C THR A 170 -12.66 -2.35 -0.45
N LEU A 171 -12.44 -2.80 0.80
CA LEU A 171 -12.56 -4.19 1.23
C LEU A 171 -11.68 -5.14 0.39
N ASP A 172 -10.50 -4.65 -0.01
CA ASP A 172 -9.56 -5.44 -0.81
C ASP A 172 -8.55 -6.13 0.10
N PHE A 173 -8.72 -7.44 0.32
CA PHE A 173 -7.88 -8.24 1.23
C PHE A 173 -7.71 -7.57 2.61
N TRP A 174 -8.80 -6.98 3.10
CA TRP A 174 -8.84 -6.18 4.32
C TRP A 174 -8.67 -7.05 5.57
N GLU A 175 -9.07 -8.31 5.48
CA GLU A 175 -8.99 -9.30 6.55
C GLU A 175 -7.55 -9.54 7.01
N ASP A 176 -6.58 -9.44 6.09
CA ASP A 176 -5.17 -9.59 6.41
C ASP A 176 -4.66 -8.45 7.29
N VAL A 177 -4.94 -7.21 6.87
CA VAL A 177 -4.62 -6.00 7.64
C VAL A 177 -5.34 -6.02 8.99
N TYR A 178 -6.61 -6.41 9.00
CA TYR A 178 -7.41 -6.53 10.22
C TYR A 178 -6.82 -7.55 11.20
N ASN A 179 -6.49 -8.76 10.74
CA ASN A 179 -5.91 -9.80 11.59
C ASN A 179 -4.55 -9.37 12.15
N LYS A 180 -3.69 -8.77 11.32
CA LYS A 180 -2.37 -8.28 11.73
C LYS A 180 -2.46 -7.17 12.78
N VAL A 181 -3.43 -6.25 12.66
CA VAL A 181 -3.63 -5.16 13.64
C VAL A 181 -4.32 -5.64 14.91
N SER A 182 -5.36 -6.47 14.78
CA SER A 182 -6.13 -7.01 15.90
C SER A 182 -5.26 -7.81 16.86
N VAL A 183 -4.34 -8.60 16.31
CA VAL A 183 -3.36 -9.38 17.09
C VAL A 183 -2.50 -8.51 18.02
N VAL A 184 -2.28 -7.23 17.74
CA VAL A 184 -1.40 -6.40 18.58
C VAL A 184 -2.16 -5.52 19.58
N ILE A 185 -3.38 -5.10 19.27
CA ILE A 185 -4.07 -3.98 19.94
C ILE A 185 -5.43 -4.36 20.55
N PHE A 186 -5.74 -5.65 20.67
CA PHE A 186 -7.05 -6.17 21.11
C PHE A 186 -7.67 -5.53 22.39
N ASN A 187 -6.89 -4.93 23.30
CA ASN A 187 -7.38 -4.31 24.54
C ASN A 187 -7.29 -2.76 24.61
N VAL A 188 -6.98 -2.07 23.50
CA VAL A 188 -6.90 -0.59 23.48
C VAL A 188 -8.20 0.06 22.98
N LEU A 189 -9.19 -0.73 22.55
CA LEU A 189 -10.52 -0.29 22.14
C LEU A 189 -11.61 -0.91 23.01
#